data_AF-A0A3B4Y3P8-F1
#
_entry.id   AF-A0A3B4Y3P8-F1
#
_cell.length_a   1.000
_cell.length_b   1.000
_cell.length_c   1.000
_cell.angle_alpha   90.00
_cell.angle_beta   90.00
_cell.angle_gamma   90.00
#
_symmetry.space_group_name_H-M   'P 1'
#
loop_
_entity.id
_entity.type
_entity.pdbx_description
1 polymer ?
#
loop_
_entity_poly.entity_id
_entity_poly.type
_entity_poly.pdbx_seq_one_letter_code
_entity_poly.pdbx_strand_id
1 'polypeptide(L)'
;MDLDRSCLDLMIRLLEMDQDQGGGAVTDSTTQFSAREIAKMKEKIRKLCDTVHNKHLDLQNITTGHLAMETLLSLTSKRAGDWFKEELRLLGGLDHIVDKVKECVDNLNQEDEKEKLGSSLWGAERCLRVLESVTVHNPENQSYLIAYKDSSLIVSSAKALRRCEEMIQRYSREVNSDGAVVGKAVENCMRAIIGVLLNLTHDNEWGSTKTGEQEDLIVTALNCVLRVPQYLPQEQRFDIRVLLFLQRERAAVLAEAQTDDLIKEAPKPALDQSGEWQETGGEIQWVANDNNVEKQDDNKKKAQDEEDEELDLNKALQHAGKHMEDSIVASYTALLLGCLCQGSPLNVTTVRENLPKGDFSIMTEMLKKFLNFMNLTCDVGTTGQKSISRIIDYLEHC
;
A
#
# COMPACT_ATOMS: atom_id res chain seq x y z
N MET A 1 9.37 -14.60 27.20
CA MET A 1 9.17 -13.23 26.70
C MET A 1 10.54 -12.61 26.75
N ASP A 2 11.15 -12.49 25.57
CA ASP A 2 12.62 -12.39 25.44
C ASP A 2 13.06 -10.98 25.04
N LEU A 3 12.11 -10.07 24.84
CA LEU A 3 12.33 -8.66 24.54
C LEU A 3 11.95 -7.83 25.76
N ASP A 4 12.93 -7.13 26.32
CA ASP A 4 12.71 -6.18 27.41
C ASP A 4 12.71 -4.73 26.91
N ARG A 5 12.49 -3.78 27.82
CA ARG A 5 12.50 -2.35 27.52
C ARG A 5 13.80 -1.86 26.90
N SER A 6 14.94 -2.48 27.23
CA SER A 6 16.25 -2.09 26.71
C SER A 6 16.42 -2.54 25.26
N CYS A 7 15.92 -3.73 24.89
CA CYS A 7 15.85 -4.21 23.52
C CYS A 7 14.98 -3.30 22.65
N LEU A 8 13.86 -2.82 23.20
CA LEU A 8 12.95 -1.91 22.49
C LEU A 8 13.59 -0.54 22.25
N ASP A 9 14.20 0.06 23.28
CA ASP A 9 14.91 1.33 23.17
C ASP A 9 16.05 1.23 22.13
N LEU A 10 16.81 0.13 22.15
CA LEU A 10 17.83 -0.12 21.14
C LEU A 10 17.22 -0.18 19.73
N MET A 11 16.12 -0.92 19.54
CA MET A 11 15.51 -1.08 18.23
C MET A 11 14.95 0.25 17.67
N ILE A 12 14.43 1.12 18.53
CA ILE A 12 13.99 2.47 18.15
C ILE A 12 15.20 3.33 17.76
N ARG A 13 16.29 3.31 18.53
CA ARG A 13 17.52 4.02 18.15
C ARG A 13 18.09 3.52 16.82
N LEU A 14 18.04 2.21 16.55
CA LEU A 14 18.47 1.64 15.27
C LEU A 14 17.56 2.06 14.11
N LEU A 15 16.26 2.24 14.35
CA LEU A 15 15.31 2.78 13.38
C LEU A 15 15.65 4.22 13.00
N GLU A 16 16.09 5.01 13.97
CA GLU A 16 16.50 6.42 13.83
C GLU A 16 17.86 6.61 13.15
N MET A 17 18.69 5.57 13.04
CA MET A 17 19.99 5.68 12.38
C MET A 17 19.81 5.90 10.88
N ASP A 18 20.29 7.05 10.41
CA ASP A 18 20.55 7.32 9.01
C ASP A 18 21.95 6.79 8.64
N GLN A 19 22.07 6.08 7.52
CA GLN A 19 23.39 5.79 6.96
C GLN A 19 23.73 6.81 5.87
N ASP A 20 24.42 7.86 6.27
CA ASP A 20 25.53 8.41 5.50
C ASP A 20 26.73 7.48 5.70
N GLN A 21 27.02 6.62 4.72
CA GLN A 21 28.41 6.27 4.38
C GLN A 21 28.54 6.09 2.87
N GLY A 22 28.20 7.17 2.16
CA GLY A 22 28.85 7.52 0.90
C GLY A 22 30.09 8.37 1.17
N GLY A 23 31.24 7.76 1.44
CA GLY A 23 32.54 8.37 1.10
C GLY A 23 33.13 9.52 1.94
N GLY A 24 32.66 9.82 3.16
CA GLY A 24 33.24 10.87 4.01
C GLY A 24 34.03 10.35 5.22
N ALA A 25 35.33 10.61 5.27
CA ALA A 25 36.21 10.23 6.36
C ALA A 25 35.81 10.88 7.70
N VAL A 26 35.43 10.07 8.69
CA VAL A 26 35.57 10.43 10.11
C VAL A 26 36.32 9.30 10.81
N THR A 27 37.52 9.65 11.23
CA THR A 27 38.43 8.85 12.03
C THR A 27 37.90 8.73 13.47
N ASP A 28 37.51 7.53 13.90
CA ASP A 28 38.20 6.89 15.03
C ASP A 28 37.78 5.42 15.26
N SER A 29 38.81 4.60 15.47
CA SER A 29 38.83 3.29 16.16
C SER A 29 38.12 2.04 15.58
N THR A 30 39.01 1.11 15.15
CA THR A 30 38.93 -0.37 15.20
C THR A 30 37.90 -1.13 14.32
N THR A 31 38.45 -1.90 13.37
CA THR A 31 37.77 -2.78 12.39
C THR A 31 36.96 -2.08 11.29
N GLN A 32 37.65 -1.35 10.41
CA GLN A 32 37.10 -1.04 9.08
C GLN A 32 37.02 -2.35 8.27
N PHE A 33 35.83 -2.93 8.18
CA PHE A 33 35.55 -3.97 7.20
C PHE A 33 35.74 -3.39 5.80
N SER A 34 36.42 -4.14 4.92
CA SER A 34 36.50 -3.74 3.51
C SER A 34 35.10 -3.70 2.90
N ALA A 35 34.87 -2.83 1.91
CA ALA A 35 33.59 -2.78 1.18
C ALA A 35 33.16 -4.16 0.64
N ARG A 36 34.13 -5.02 0.32
CA ARG A 36 33.92 -6.40 -0.11
C ARG A 36 33.41 -7.32 0.99
N GLU A 37 33.87 -7.14 2.24
CA GLU A 37 33.38 -7.89 3.40
C GLU A 37 31.98 -7.44 3.81
N ILE A 38 31.70 -6.14 3.76
CA ILE A 38 30.36 -5.59 4.00
C ILE A 38 29.38 -6.12 2.94
N ALA A 39 29.76 -6.14 1.66
CA ALA A 39 28.93 -6.71 0.61
C ALA A 39 28.64 -8.21 0.82
N LYS A 40 29.66 -9.00 1.21
CA LYS A 40 29.48 -10.42 1.56
C LYS A 40 28.57 -10.60 2.77
N MET A 41 28.64 -9.70 3.75
CA MET A 41 27.78 -9.75 4.93
C MET A 41 26.33 -9.40 4.57
N LYS A 42 26.10 -8.36 3.78
CA LYS A 42 24.77 -7.99 3.24
C LYS A 42 24.15 -9.14 2.44
N GLU A 43 24.93 -9.83 1.61
CA GLU A 43 24.46 -10.99 0.85
C GLU A 43 24.06 -12.16 1.76
N LYS A 44 24.82 -12.42 2.84
CA LYS A 44 24.45 -13.43 3.83
C LYS A 44 23.16 -13.08 4.56
N ILE A 45 23.00 -11.81 4.95
CA ILE A 45 21.78 -11.31 5.60
C ILE A 45 20.59 -11.48 4.66
N ARG A 46 20.73 -11.11 3.37
CA ARG A 46 19.69 -11.30 2.35
C ARG A 46 19.22 -12.76 2.29
N LYS A 47 20.15 -13.69 2.13
CA LYS A 47 19.82 -15.13 2.07
C LYS A 47 19.12 -15.63 3.34
N LEU A 48 19.51 -15.11 4.50
CA LEU A 48 18.85 -15.44 5.76
C LEU A 48 17.41 -14.92 5.79
N CYS A 49 17.19 -13.66 5.38
CA CYS A 49 15.86 -13.05 5.30
C CYS A 49 14.95 -13.77 4.29
N ASP A 50 15.49 -14.18 3.14
CA ASP A 50 14.76 -14.99 2.16
C ASP A 50 14.33 -16.34 2.77
N THR A 51 15.23 -17.00 3.51
CA THR A 51 14.97 -18.31 4.12
C THR A 51 13.97 -18.22 5.28
N VAL A 52 14.03 -17.18 6.10
CA VAL A 52 13.25 -17.07 7.35
C VAL A 52 11.90 -16.37 7.12
N HIS A 53 11.84 -15.37 6.25
CA HIS A 53 10.67 -14.51 6.08
C HIS A 53 10.03 -14.59 4.68
N ASN A 54 10.61 -15.34 3.71
CA ASN A 54 10.18 -15.32 2.30
C ASN A 54 10.08 -13.88 1.75
N LYS A 55 10.92 -12.97 2.24
CA LYS A 55 10.96 -11.57 1.80
C LYS A 55 12.23 -11.31 1.02
N HIS A 56 12.07 -10.96 -0.25
CA HIS A 56 13.17 -10.52 -1.10
C HIS A 56 13.57 -9.10 -0.72
N LEU A 57 14.68 -8.98 0.02
CA LEU A 57 15.30 -7.70 0.32
C LEU A 57 16.28 -7.33 -0.80
N ASP A 58 16.15 -6.13 -1.35
CA ASP A 58 17.12 -5.61 -2.30
C ASP A 58 18.45 -5.33 -1.58
N LEU A 59 19.58 -5.68 -2.21
CA LEU A 59 20.92 -5.49 -1.63
C LEU A 59 21.25 -4.01 -1.40
N GLN A 60 20.63 -3.13 -2.20
CA GLN A 60 20.73 -1.68 -2.01
C GLN A 60 19.98 -1.17 -0.78
N ASN A 61 18.95 -1.92 -0.32
CA ASN A 61 18.08 -1.53 0.79
C ASN A 61 18.49 -2.12 2.14
N ILE A 62 19.55 -2.92 2.21
CA ILE A 62 20.04 -3.48 3.47
C ILE A 62 20.84 -2.41 4.23
N THR A 63 20.11 -1.61 5.00
CA THR A 63 20.62 -0.62 5.97
C THR A 63 20.15 -0.96 7.38
N THR A 64 20.81 -0.41 8.40
CA THR A 64 20.42 -0.60 9.81
C THR A 64 18.97 -0.21 10.05
N GLY A 65 18.57 0.96 9.57
CA GLY A 65 17.21 1.46 9.72
C GLY A 65 16.15 0.63 8.99
N HIS A 66 16.47 0.11 7.80
CA HIS A 66 15.55 -0.76 7.07
C HIS A 66 15.34 -2.10 7.79
N LEU A 67 16.42 -2.71 8.31
CA LEU A 67 16.31 -3.94 9.09
C LEU A 67 15.57 -3.74 10.41
N ALA A 68 15.80 -2.61 11.10
CA ALA A 68 15.09 -2.26 12.32
C ALA A 68 13.58 -2.08 12.05
N MET A 69 13.23 -1.36 10.98
CA MET A 69 11.83 -1.22 10.54
C MET A 69 11.21 -2.58 10.22
N GLU A 70 11.85 -3.42 9.42
CA GLU A 70 11.33 -4.75 9.06
C GLU A 70 11.17 -5.67 10.29
N THR A 71 12.05 -5.52 11.29
CA THR A 71 11.91 -6.22 12.58
C THR A 71 10.67 -5.74 13.33
N LEU A 72 10.48 -4.42 13.46
CA LEU A 72 9.29 -3.84 14.11
C LEU A 72 8.01 -4.27 13.39
N LEU A 73 7.96 -4.17 12.05
CA LEU A 73 6.82 -4.63 11.24
C LEU A 73 6.54 -6.12 11.41
N SER A 74 7.57 -6.94 11.61
CA SER A 74 7.40 -8.37 11.88
C SER A 74 6.77 -8.59 13.26
N LEU A 75 7.23 -7.86 14.28
CA LEU A 75 6.75 -7.95 15.66
C LEU A 75 5.35 -7.34 15.86
N THR A 76 4.94 -6.41 15.00
CA THR A 76 3.59 -5.79 15.01
C THR A 76 2.64 -6.41 13.98
N SER A 77 3.08 -7.47 13.30
CA SER A 77 2.29 -8.14 12.26
C SER A 77 1.12 -8.93 12.85
N LYS A 78 0.13 -9.25 12.01
CA LYS A 78 -0.99 -10.14 12.38
C LYS A 78 -0.51 -11.49 12.96
N ARG A 79 0.64 -12.00 12.49
CA ARG A 79 1.23 -13.26 12.97
C ARG A 79 1.78 -13.15 14.40
N ALA A 80 2.30 -11.98 14.77
CA ALA A 80 2.87 -11.74 16.09
C ALA A 80 1.80 -11.40 17.15
N GLY A 81 0.61 -10.96 16.72
CA GLY A 81 -0.48 -10.55 17.60
C GLY A 81 -0.32 -9.13 18.13
N ASP A 82 -1.19 -8.74 19.06
CA ASP A 82 -1.29 -7.34 19.51
C ASP A 82 -0.40 -6.99 20.70
N TRP A 83 0.17 -8.00 21.40
CA TRP A 83 0.99 -7.80 22.60
C TRP A 83 2.09 -6.75 22.39
N PHE A 84 2.87 -6.86 21.30
CA PHE A 84 3.97 -5.93 21.05
C PHE A 84 3.49 -4.53 20.65
N LYS A 85 2.31 -4.41 20.02
CA LYS A 85 1.71 -3.10 19.70
C LYS A 85 1.36 -2.33 20.97
N GLU A 86 0.87 -3.03 22.00
CA GLU A 86 0.55 -2.45 23.31
C GLU A 86 1.82 -2.12 24.10
N GLU A 87 2.78 -3.04 24.15
CA GLU A 87 4.05 -2.84 24.87
C GLU A 87 4.83 -1.64 24.30
N LEU A 88 4.87 -1.49 22.97
CA LEU A 88 5.49 -0.36 22.30
C LEU A 88 4.86 0.98 22.72
N ARG A 89 3.55 1.02 22.97
CA ARG A 89 2.86 2.20 23.52
C ARG A 89 3.22 2.40 24.99
N LEU A 90 3.08 1.38 25.83
CA LEU A 90 3.25 1.48 27.28
C LEU A 90 4.67 1.86 27.69
N LEU A 91 5.67 1.48 26.90
CA LEU A 91 7.07 1.80 27.16
C LEU A 91 7.52 3.17 26.61
N GLY A 92 6.62 3.90 25.94
CA GLY A 92 6.90 5.21 25.32
C GLY A 92 7.56 5.12 23.94
N GLY A 93 7.55 3.94 23.31
CA GLY A 93 8.17 3.77 22.00
C GLY A 93 7.44 4.52 20.88
N LEU A 94 6.11 4.62 20.96
CA LEU A 94 5.32 5.42 20.02
C LEU A 94 5.66 6.92 20.10
N ASP A 95 5.94 7.43 21.30
CA ASP A 95 6.30 8.83 21.56
C ASP A 95 7.56 9.21 20.77
N HIS A 96 8.60 8.37 20.88
CA HIS A 96 9.87 8.54 20.16
C HIS A 96 9.67 8.51 18.65
N ILE A 97 8.89 7.55 18.14
CA ILE A 97 8.64 7.41 16.70
C ILE A 97 7.89 8.65 16.17
N VAL A 98 6.88 9.17 16.90
CA VAL A 98 6.16 10.39 16.49
C VAL A 98 7.06 11.62 16.54
N ASP A 99 7.87 11.76 17.58
CA ASP A 99 8.82 12.88 17.69
C ASP A 99 9.84 12.85 16.54
N LYS A 100 10.29 11.66 16.12
CA LYS A 100 11.17 11.52 14.96
C LYS A 100 10.47 11.86 13.65
N VAL A 101 9.21 11.46 13.45
CA VAL A 101 8.42 11.89 12.28
C VAL A 101 8.40 13.41 12.21
N LYS A 102 8.08 14.08 13.33
CA LYS A 102 8.06 15.54 13.39
C LYS A 102 9.41 16.15 13.03
N GLU A 103 10.51 15.66 13.60
CA GLU A 103 11.87 16.12 13.29
C GLU A 103 12.19 15.99 11.80
N CYS A 104 11.92 14.82 11.21
CA CYS A 104 12.12 14.57 9.79
C CYS A 104 11.30 15.55 8.92
N VAL A 105 10.03 15.80 9.28
CA VAL A 105 9.15 16.71 8.56
C VAL A 105 9.58 18.17 8.69
N ASP A 106 10.04 18.59 9.87
CA ASP A 106 10.56 19.94 10.08
C ASP A 106 11.82 20.18 9.23
N ASN A 107 12.65 19.15 9.04
CA ASN A 107 13.84 19.17 8.17
C ASN A 107 13.51 19.26 6.67
N LEU A 108 12.31 18.86 6.23
CA LEU A 108 11.89 18.99 4.81
C LEU A 108 11.78 20.45 4.36
N ASN A 109 11.75 21.42 5.28
CA ASN A 109 11.71 22.85 4.95
C ASN A 109 13.06 23.42 4.47
N GLN A 110 14.17 22.68 4.63
CA GLN A 110 15.51 23.10 4.21
C GLN A 110 15.85 22.44 2.86
N GLU A 111 15.38 23.03 1.75
CA GLU A 111 15.46 22.45 0.39
C GLU A 111 16.88 22.42 -0.22
N ASP A 112 17.85 23.11 0.37
CA ASP A 112 19.15 23.36 -0.26
C ASP A 112 20.08 22.12 -0.33
N GLU A 113 19.77 21.04 0.40
CA GLU A 113 20.60 19.83 0.48
C GLU A 113 19.81 18.57 0.06
N LYS A 114 19.95 18.15 -1.21
CA LYS A 114 19.24 16.95 -1.77
C LYS A 114 19.47 15.66 -0.97
N GLU A 115 20.66 15.48 -0.39
CA GLU A 115 21.02 14.28 0.39
C GLU A 115 20.27 14.25 1.73
N LYS A 116 20.25 15.39 2.44
CA LYS A 116 19.49 15.61 3.67
C LYS A 116 17.98 15.48 3.47
N LEU A 117 17.50 15.91 2.30
CA LEU A 117 16.10 15.77 1.90
C LEU A 117 15.71 14.29 1.74
N GLY A 118 16.56 13.50 1.06
CA GLY A 118 16.37 12.06 0.90
C GLY A 118 16.35 11.32 2.24
N SER A 119 17.33 11.58 3.12
CA SER A 119 17.39 10.94 4.44
C SER A 119 16.18 11.28 5.30
N SER A 120 15.73 12.54 5.31
CA SER A 120 14.54 12.98 6.04
C SER A 120 13.26 12.29 5.55
N LEU A 121 13.07 12.17 4.23
CA LEU A 121 11.92 11.45 3.66
C LEU A 121 11.92 9.97 4.02
N TRP A 122 13.07 9.29 3.93
CA TRP A 122 13.19 7.88 4.31
C TRP A 122 13.07 7.67 5.81
N GLY A 123 13.55 8.60 6.64
CA GLY A 123 13.34 8.59 8.08
C GLY A 123 11.87 8.69 8.46
N ALA A 124 11.15 9.65 7.85
CA ALA A 124 9.71 9.79 8.04
C ALA A 124 8.95 8.56 7.54
N GLU A 125 9.25 8.04 6.34
CA GLU A 125 8.59 6.86 5.78
C GLU A 125 8.73 5.62 6.68
N ARG A 126 9.95 5.32 7.14
CA ARG A 126 10.19 4.18 8.04
C ARG A 126 9.36 4.27 9.32
N CYS A 127 9.35 5.43 9.95
CA CYS A 127 8.60 5.68 11.18
C CYS A 127 7.09 5.56 10.95
N LEU A 128 6.58 6.21 9.89
CA LEU A 128 5.17 6.18 9.53
C LEU A 128 4.67 4.77 9.22
N ARG A 129 5.48 3.92 8.59
CA ARG A 129 5.09 2.51 8.35
C ARG A 129 4.95 1.70 9.64
N VAL A 130 5.81 1.96 10.63
CA VAL A 130 5.65 1.34 11.96
C VAL A 130 4.37 1.84 12.62
N LEU A 131 4.10 3.16 12.57
CA LEU A 131 2.88 3.76 13.10
C LEU A 131 1.60 3.26 12.40
N GLU A 132 1.66 3.04 11.09
CA GLU A 132 0.61 2.40 10.32
C GLU A 132 0.38 0.98 10.86
N SER A 133 1.43 0.16 10.98
CA SER A 133 1.29 -1.23 11.43
C SER A 133 0.72 -1.37 12.84
N VAL A 134 1.10 -0.49 13.78
CA VAL A 134 0.64 -0.56 15.18
C VAL A 134 -0.77 -0.02 15.38
N THR A 135 -1.32 0.69 14.39
CA THR A 135 -2.70 1.23 14.42
C THR A 135 -3.72 0.33 13.71
N VAL A 136 -3.26 -0.67 12.97
CA VAL A 136 -4.11 -1.70 12.35
C VAL A 136 -4.80 -2.52 13.45
N HIS A 137 -6.13 -2.42 13.52
CA HIS A 137 -7.01 -3.03 14.52
C HIS A 137 -6.61 -2.78 15.97
N ASN A 138 -6.11 -1.59 16.25
CA ASN A 138 -5.76 -1.21 17.61
C ASN A 138 -6.32 0.19 17.93
N PRO A 139 -7.60 0.27 18.36
CA PRO A 139 -8.27 1.53 18.68
C PRO A 139 -7.57 2.34 19.77
N GLU A 140 -6.91 1.65 20.70
CA GLU A 140 -6.17 2.29 21.78
C GLU A 140 -4.91 2.99 21.25
N ASN A 141 -4.15 2.36 20.35
CA ASN A 141 -3.00 3.00 19.68
C ASN A 141 -3.45 4.15 18.77
N GLN A 142 -4.56 3.99 18.05
CA GLN A 142 -5.14 5.09 17.28
C GLN A 142 -5.45 6.28 18.20
N SER A 143 -6.22 6.06 19.27
CA SER A 143 -6.59 7.11 20.22
C SER A 143 -5.37 7.76 20.88
N TYR A 144 -4.37 6.95 21.25
CA TYR A 144 -3.11 7.42 21.82
C TYR A 144 -2.38 8.37 20.87
N LEU A 145 -2.19 7.96 19.61
CA LEU A 145 -1.46 8.73 18.61
C LEU A 145 -2.18 10.02 18.20
N ILE A 146 -3.50 10.03 18.19
CA ILE A 146 -4.27 11.25 17.92
C ILE A 146 -4.13 12.22 19.11
N ALA A 147 -4.10 11.71 20.34
CA ALA A 147 -4.02 12.54 21.56
C ALA A 147 -2.61 13.07 21.86
N TYR A 148 -1.58 12.32 21.47
CA TYR A 148 -0.20 12.62 21.81
C TYR A 148 0.24 14.00 21.30
N LYS A 149 0.75 14.84 22.22
CA LYS A 149 1.28 16.19 21.98
C LYS A 149 0.40 17.02 21.03
N ASP A 150 -0.87 17.18 21.38
CA ASP A 150 -1.84 17.99 20.62
C ASP A 150 -1.95 17.55 19.14
N SER A 151 -2.06 16.24 18.93
CA SER A 151 -2.13 15.62 17.59
C SER A 151 -0.88 15.86 16.74
N SER A 152 0.30 15.87 17.37
CA SER A 152 1.59 16.12 16.70
C SER A 152 1.81 15.24 15.47
N LEU A 153 1.36 13.98 15.50
CA LEU A 153 1.45 13.08 14.35
C LEU A 153 0.60 13.58 13.17
N ILE A 154 -0.67 13.90 13.39
CA ILE A 154 -1.58 14.39 12.34
C ILE A 154 -1.06 15.71 11.76
N VAL A 155 -0.63 16.64 12.63
CA VAL A 155 -0.06 17.93 12.21
C VAL A 155 1.17 17.73 11.33
N SER A 156 2.08 16.83 11.73
CA SER A 156 3.30 16.54 10.99
C SER A 156 3.00 15.83 9.67
N SER A 157 2.09 14.84 9.68
CA SER A 157 1.62 14.12 8.49
C SER A 157 0.99 15.06 7.47
N ALA A 158 0.15 16.01 7.89
CA ALA A 158 -0.49 16.96 6.98
C ALA A 158 0.52 17.89 6.31
N LYS A 159 1.46 18.44 7.09
CA LYS A 159 2.56 19.25 6.56
C LYS A 159 3.43 18.46 5.59
N ALA A 160 3.80 17.24 5.95
CA ALA A 160 4.61 16.36 5.13
C ALA A 160 3.92 16.04 3.80
N LEU A 161 2.61 15.77 3.81
CA LEU A 161 1.86 15.46 2.58
C LEU A 161 1.84 16.65 1.63
N ARG A 162 1.64 17.86 2.16
CA ARG A 162 1.68 19.11 1.38
C ARG A 162 3.05 19.30 0.73
N ARG A 163 4.14 19.10 1.49
CA ARG A 163 5.51 19.17 0.95
C ARG A 163 5.77 18.11 -0.12
N CYS A 164 5.36 16.88 0.13
CA CYS A 164 5.49 15.81 -0.86
C CYS A 164 4.72 16.12 -2.16
N GLU A 165 3.55 16.74 -2.07
CA GLU A 165 2.77 17.20 -3.23
C GLU A 165 3.52 18.27 -4.05
N GLU A 166 4.21 19.21 -3.40
CA GLU A 166 5.04 20.21 -4.08
C GLU A 166 6.26 19.56 -4.73
N MET A 167 6.90 18.63 -4.01
CA MET A 167 8.14 17.96 -4.43
C MET A 167 7.92 16.98 -5.58
N ILE A 168 6.81 16.24 -5.62
CA ILE A 168 6.57 15.23 -6.66
C ILE A 168 6.48 15.86 -8.05
N GLN A 169 6.06 17.13 -8.14
CA GLN A 169 6.05 17.89 -9.39
C GLN A 169 7.48 18.18 -9.89
N ARG A 170 8.43 18.46 -8.97
CA ARG A 170 9.83 18.77 -9.30
C ARG A 170 10.68 17.53 -9.57
N TYR A 171 10.43 16.44 -8.84
CA TYR A 171 11.23 15.21 -8.89
C TYR A 171 10.55 14.06 -9.66
N SER A 172 9.55 14.36 -10.49
CA SER A 172 8.90 13.36 -11.33
C SER A 172 9.93 12.59 -12.17
N ARG A 173 9.81 11.25 -12.17
CA ARG A 173 10.69 10.34 -12.90
C ARG A 173 10.68 10.56 -14.42
N GLU A 174 9.63 11.18 -14.95
CA GLU A 174 9.51 11.47 -16.39
C GLU A 174 10.35 12.70 -16.82
N VAL A 175 10.76 13.56 -15.87
CA VAL A 175 11.38 14.86 -16.18
C VAL A 175 12.86 14.94 -15.78
N ASN A 176 13.30 14.20 -14.76
CA ASN A 176 14.67 14.30 -14.23
C ASN A 176 15.28 12.93 -13.86
N SER A 177 16.31 12.47 -14.59
CA SER A 177 17.02 11.21 -14.29
C SER A 177 17.79 11.25 -12.97
N ASP A 178 18.35 12.42 -12.60
CA ASP A 178 19.10 12.62 -11.33
C ASP A 178 18.18 12.71 -10.09
N GLY A 179 16.86 12.86 -10.29
CA GLY A 179 15.88 13.00 -9.21
C GLY A 179 15.15 11.72 -8.83
N ALA A 180 15.41 10.61 -9.53
CA ALA A 180 14.60 9.39 -9.43
C ALA A 180 14.56 8.77 -8.02
N VAL A 181 15.68 8.85 -7.27
CA VAL A 181 15.78 8.35 -5.89
C VAL A 181 14.93 9.19 -4.94
N VAL A 182 15.01 10.53 -5.06
CA VAL A 182 14.20 11.46 -4.27
C VAL A 182 12.73 11.32 -4.63
N GLY A 183 12.38 11.21 -5.92
CA GLY A 183 11.01 10.97 -6.36
C GLY A 183 10.41 9.68 -5.78
N LYS A 184 11.19 8.59 -5.70
CA LYS A 184 10.78 7.35 -5.03
C LYS A 184 10.56 7.55 -3.53
N ALA A 185 11.46 8.28 -2.87
CA ALA A 185 11.34 8.58 -1.44
C ALA A 185 10.08 9.41 -1.15
N VAL A 186 9.79 10.42 -1.98
CA VAL A 186 8.56 11.22 -1.89
C VAL A 186 7.32 10.34 -2.04
N GLU A 187 7.26 9.52 -3.08
CA GLU A 187 6.13 8.61 -3.34
C GLU A 187 5.88 7.66 -2.15
N ASN A 188 6.94 7.02 -1.64
CA ASN A 188 6.82 6.10 -0.51
C ASN A 188 6.40 6.83 0.77
N CYS A 189 6.92 8.04 1.00
CA CYS A 189 6.53 8.87 2.13
C CYS A 189 5.04 9.26 2.03
N MET A 190 4.56 9.70 0.85
CA MET A 190 3.13 9.97 0.63
C MET A 190 2.25 8.77 0.96
N ARG A 191 2.62 7.58 0.47
CA ARG A 191 1.91 6.33 0.74
C ARG A 191 1.84 6.04 2.25
N ALA A 192 2.95 6.17 2.96
CA ALA A 192 3.00 5.93 4.40
C ALA A 192 2.19 6.98 5.20
N ILE A 193 2.25 8.26 4.80
CA ILE A 193 1.46 9.34 5.42
C ILE A 193 -0.05 9.04 5.26
N ILE A 194 -0.48 8.75 4.04
CA ILE A 194 -1.87 8.43 3.71
C ILE A 194 -2.31 7.21 4.52
N GLY A 195 -1.50 6.16 4.58
CA GLY A 195 -1.76 4.95 5.36
C GLY A 195 -2.01 5.23 6.85
N VAL A 196 -1.16 6.06 7.48
CA VAL A 196 -1.35 6.48 8.87
C VAL A 196 -2.63 7.30 9.03
N LEU A 197 -2.82 8.35 8.23
CA LEU A 197 -4.00 9.22 8.34
C LEU A 197 -5.30 8.43 8.17
N LEU A 198 -5.31 7.44 7.29
CA LEU A 198 -6.47 6.58 7.10
C LEU A 198 -6.73 5.72 8.35
N ASN A 199 -5.71 5.12 8.95
CA ASN A 199 -5.89 4.38 10.22
C ASN A 199 -6.38 5.27 11.37
N LEU A 200 -5.94 6.54 11.42
CA LEU A 200 -6.35 7.48 12.47
C LEU A 200 -7.73 8.09 12.25
N THR A 201 -8.22 8.13 11.02
CA THR A 201 -9.53 8.71 10.67
C THR A 201 -10.62 7.66 10.49
N HIS A 202 -10.24 6.39 10.34
CA HIS A 202 -11.17 5.27 10.23
C HIS A 202 -11.83 4.98 11.58
N ASP A 203 -13.16 5.01 11.63
CA ASP A 203 -13.98 4.77 12.84
C ASP A 203 -13.58 5.59 14.07
N ASN A 204 -12.86 6.69 13.85
CA ASN A 204 -12.44 7.61 14.88
C ASN A 204 -12.84 9.03 14.46
N GLU A 205 -14.03 9.44 14.90
CA GLU A 205 -14.60 10.75 14.59
C GLU A 205 -13.67 11.89 15.04
N TRP A 206 -12.98 11.71 16.17
CA TRP A 206 -12.04 12.69 16.68
C TRP A 206 -10.80 12.81 15.80
N GLY A 207 -10.23 11.68 15.36
CA GLY A 207 -9.15 11.65 14.38
C GLY A 207 -9.55 12.24 13.04
N SER A 208 -10.76 11.95 12.55
CA SER A 208 -11.33 12.55 11.34
C SER A 208 -11.44 14.07 11.46
N THR A 209 -11.99 14.57 12.58
CA THR A 209 -12.13 16.00 12.86
C THR A 209 -10.76 16.67 12.92
N LYS A 210 -9.83 16.13 13.69
CA LYS A 210 -8.47 16.69 13.85
C LYS A 210 -7.68 16.70 12.54
N THR A 211 -7.87 15.69 11.72
CA THR A 211 -7.27 15.62 10.38
C THR A 211 -7.90 16.66 9.46
N GLY A 212 -9.23 16.79 9.44
CA GLY A 212 -9.94 17.79 8.64
C GLY A 212 -9.67 19.25 9.05
N GLU A 213 -9.33 19.50 10.31
CA GLU A 213 -8.92 20.82 10.83
C GLU A 213 -7.55 21.27 10.31
N GLN A 214 -6.73 20.37 9.77
CA GLN A 214 -5.42 20.73 9.25
C GLN A 214 -5.56 21.59 7.99
N GLU A 215 -4.89 22.74 8.02
CA GLU A 215 -4.88 23.70 6.92
C GLU A 215 -4.54 22.99 5.59
N ASP A 216 -5.28 23.31 4.53
CA ASP A 216 -5.13 22.80 3.16
C ASP A 216 -5.12 21.28 2.97
N LEU A 217 -5.26 20.46 4.03
CA LEU A 217 -5.08 19.01 3.90
C LEU A 217 -6.13 18.38 2.97
N ILE A 218 -7.38 18.85 3.03
CA ILE A 218 -8.44 18.38 2.13
C ILE A 218 -8.10 18.70 0.67
N VAL A 219 -7.55 19.89 0.41
CA VAL A 219 -7.13 20.31 -0.94
C VAL A 219 -5.94 19.47 -1.41
N THR A 220 -4.94 19.27 -0.55
CA THR A 220 -3.80 18.41 -0.83
C THR A 220 -4.24 16.97 -1.09
N ALA A 221 -5.17 16.41 -0.30
CA ALA A 221 -5.71 15.07 -0.51
C ALA A 221 -6.42 14.95 -1.88
N LEU A 222 -7.20 15.96 -2.27
CA LEU A 222 -7.81 16.03 -3.61
C LEU A 222 -6.74 16.12 -4.70
N ASN A 223 -5.68 16.90 -4.51
CA ASN A 223 -4.57 16.98 -5.45
C ASN A 223 -3.80 15.64 -5.55
N CYS A 224 -3.69 14.88 -4.46
CA CYS A 224 -3.13 13.52 -4.48
C CYS A 224 -3.92 12.56 -5.39
N VAL A 225 -5.23 12.77 -5.52
CA VAL A 225 -6.09 11.97 -6.41
C VAL A 225 -6.04 12.51 -7.85
N LEU A 226 -6.17 13.83 -8.01
CA LEU A 226 -6.43 14.45 -9.31
C LEU A 226 -5.15 14.83 -10.07
N ARG A 227 -4.10 15.27 -9.37
CA ARG A 227 -2.89 15.86 -9.95
C ARG A 227 -1.68 14.95 -9.81
N VAL A 228 -1.41 14.43 -8.62
CA VAL A 228 -0.19 13.64 -8.34
C VAL A 228 0.02 12.45 -9.29
N PRO A 229 -1.01 11.68 -9.69
CA PRO A 229 -0.82 10.52 -10.56
C PRO A 229 -0.21 10.87 -11.92
N GLN A 230 -0.37 12.10 -12.42
CA GLN A 230 0.23 12.51 -13.70
C GLN A 230 1.77 12.58 -13.64
N TYR A 231 2.35 12.62 -12.43
CA TYR A 231 3.80 12.69 -12.21
C TYR A 231 4.42 11.33 -11.85
N LEU A 232 3.60 10.28 -11.78
CA LEU A 232 4.02 8.93 -11.38
C LEU A 232 4.03 7.96 -12.58
N PRO A 233 4.92 6.96 -12.55
CA PRO A 233 4.86 5.82 -13.48
C PRO A 233 3.49 5.14 -13.45
N GLN A 234 3.04 4.65 -14.61
CA GLN A 234 1.68 4.09 -14.79
C GLN A 234 1.33 3.03 -13.74
N GLU A 235 2.26 2.13 -13.43
CA GLU A 235 2.10 1.04 -12.44
C GLU A 235 1.79 1.53 -11.00
N GLN A 236 2.20 2.76 -10.66
CA GLN A 236 2.06 3.31 -9.30
C GLN A 236 0.88 4.30 -9.18
N ARG A 237 0.26 4.67 -10.31
CA ARG A 237 -0.89 5.60 -10.33
C ARG A 237 -2.10 5.00 -9.65
N PHE A 238 -2.30 3.69 -9.80
CA PHE A 238 -3.38 2.96 -9.16
C PHE A 238 -3.22 3.03 -7.64
N ASP A 239 -2.08 2.58 -7.10
CA ASP A 239 -1.82 2.54 -5.66
C ASP A 239 -2.16 3.85 -4.95
N ILE A 240 -1.72 5.01 -5.44
CA ILE A 240 -2.02 6.29 -4.76
C ILE A 240 -3.50 6.65 -4.86
N ARG A 241 -4.10 6.49 -6.05
CA ARG A 241 -5.53 6.77 -6.24
C ARG A 241 -6.37 5.88 -5.35
N VAL A 242 -5.98 4.62 -5.23
CA VAL A 242 -6.80 3.60 -4.59
C VAL A 242 -6.48 3.53 -3.10
N LEU A 243 -5.26 3.78 -2.61
CA LEU A 243 -4.96 3.93 -1.17
C LEU A 243 -5.78 5.04 -0.50
N LEU A 244 -5.94 6.20 -1.13
CA LEU A 244 -6.77 7.30 -0.62
C LEU A 244 -8.25 6.93 -0.47
N PHE A 245 -8.74 5.89 -1.17
CA PHE A 245 -10.15 5.51 -1.22
C PHE A 245 -10.46 4.08 -0.65
N LEU A 246 -9.59 3.09 -0.86
CA LEU A 246 -9.67 1.68 -0.43
C LEU A 246 -9.52 1.47 1.08
N GLN A 247 -8.90 2.39 1.82
CA GLN A 247 -8.65 2.12 3.24
C GLN A 247 -9.91 2.28 4.10
N ARG A 248 -10.97 2.92 3.57
CA ARG A 248 -12.32 2.85 4.17
C ARG A 248 -12.97 1.46 4.05
N GLU A 249 -12.40 0.58 3.25
CA GLU A 249 -12.91 -0.76 2.98
C GLU A 249 -12.07 -1.82 3.71
N ARG A 250 -10.73 -1.75 3.66
CA ARG A 250 -9.86 -2.71 4.37
C ARG A 250 -9.98 -2.68 5.90
N ALA A 251 -10.35 -1.54 6.48
CA ALA A 251 -10.51 -1.41 7.92
C ALA A 251 -11.90 -1.88 8.42
N ALA A 252 -12.88 -2.03 7.52
CA ALA A 252 -14.14 -2.74 7.81
C ALA A 252 -13.98 -4.27 7.77
N VAL A 253 -13.09 -4.81 6.91
CA VAL A 253 -12.82 -6.26 6.75
C VAL A 253 -12.27 -6.91 8.01
N LEU A 254 -11.48 -6.19 8.78
CA LEU A 254 -10.83 -6.73 9.97
C LEU A 254 -11.66 -6.58 11.24
N ALA A 255 -12.76 -5.81 11.20
CA ALA A 255 -13.81 -5.84 12.22
C ALA A 255 -14.70 -7.10 12.12
N GLU A 256 -14.71 -7.80 10.97
CA GLU A 256 -15.49 -9.01 10.74
C GLU A 256 -14.67 -10.32 10.92
N ALA A 257 -13.33 -10.24 10.92
CA ALA A 257 -12.43 -11.40 11.06
C ALA A 257 -12.35 -12.02 12.49
N GLN A 258 -13.10 -11.49 13.46
CA GLN A 258 -13.25 -12.08 14.80
C GLN A 258 -14.54 -12.90 14.97
N THR A 259 -15.31 -13.12 13.89
CA THR A 259 -16.62 -13.83 13.96
C THR A 259 -16.74 -15.13 13.18
N ASP A 260 -15.70 -15.62 12.50
CA ASP A 260 -15.79 -16.82 11.63
C ASP A 260 -14.82 -17.97 11.95
N ASP A 261 -14.18 -17.97 13.12
CA ASP A 261 -13.40 -19.13 13.63
C ASP A 261 -14.29 -20.33 14.06
N LEU A 262 -15.60 -20.33 13.80
CA LEU A 262 -16.54 -21.29 14.40
C LEU A 262 -17.58 -21.94 13.47
N ILE A 263 -17.47 -21.89 12.13
CA ILE A 263 -18.39 -22.66 11.25
C ILE A 263 -17.68 -23.42 10.10
N LYS A 264 -17.15 -24.60 10.46
CA LYS A 264 -17.26 -25.91 9.78
C LYS A 264 -16.33 -26.28 8.59
N GLU A 265 -15.41 -27.19 8.93
CA GLU A 265 -14.77 -28.26 8.12
C GLU A 265 -15.71 -28.91 7.07
N ALA A 266 -15.28 -29.40 5.89
CA ALA A 266 -14.18 -30.34 5.64
C ALA A 266 -13.72 -30.34 4.14
N PRO A 267 -12.51 -30.85 3.81
CA PRO A 267 -11.99 -30.92 2.44
C PRO A 267 -12.13 -32.31 1.77
N LYS A 268 -12.23 -32.34 0.42
CA LYS A 268 -11.68 -33.31 -0.57
C LYS A 268 -12.44 -33.27 -1.92
N PRO A 269 -11.93 -33.84 -3.04
CA PRO A 269 -10.57 -33.83 -3.60
C PRO A 269 -10.56 -33.47 -5.12
N ALA A 270 -9.36 -33.30 -5.70
CA ALA A 270 -9.10 -32.94 -7.10
C ALA A 270 -9.52 -34.01 -8.13
N LEU A 271 -9.87 -33.57 -9.34
CA LEU A 271 -10.06 -34.41 -10.53
C LEU A 271 -9.11 -33.95 -11.66
N ASP A 272 -8.18 -34.84 -11.94
CA ASP A 272 -7.16 -34.89 -12.99
C ASP A 272 -7.82 -35.12 -14.37
N GLN A 273 -7.37 -34.41 -15.41
CA GLN A 273 -7.84 -34.56 -16.80
C GLN A 273 -6.65 -34.76 -17.76
N SER A 274 -5.94 -35.89 -17.67
CA SER A 274 -4.98 -36.27 -18.70
C SER A 274 -5.17 -37.71 -19.20
N GLY A 275 -6.34 -38.02 -19.79
CA GLY A 275 -6.54 -39.06 -20.82
C GLY A 275 -7.36 -40.31 -20.46
N GLU A 276 -7.76 -41.06 -21.49
CA GLU A 276 -8.75 -42.15 -21.43
C GLU A 276 -8.12 -43.54 -21.62
N TRP A 277 -8.64 -44.50 -20.87
CA TRP A 277 -8.31 -45.93 -20.99
C TRP A 277 -9.23 -46.62 -21.99
N GLN A 278 -8.68 -47.42 -22.91
CA GLN A 278 -9.46 -48.27 -23.80
C GLN A 278 -9.07 -49.75 -23.64
N GLU A 279 -10.08 -50.62 -23.61
CA GLU A 279 -9.93 -52.05 -23.35
C GLU A 279 -10.26 -52.83 -24.63
N THR A 280 -9.26 -53.49 -25.22
CA THR A 280 -9.47 -54.34 -26.39
C THR A 280 -8.95 -55.75 -26.06
N GLY A 281 -9.87 -56.71 -25.94
CA GLY A 281 -9.51 -58.14 -25.90
C GLY A 281 -8.78 -58.63 -24.66
N GLY A 282 -9.00 -58.04 -23.49
CA GLY A 282 -8.55 -58.58 -22.19
C GLY A 282 -7.22 -58.04 -21.65
N GLU A 283 -6.62 -57.02 -22.28
CA GLU A 283 -5.54 -56.21 -21.71
C GLU A 283 -5.86 -54.71 -21.86
N ILE A 284 -5.63 -53.91 -20.80
CA ILE A 284 -5.92 -52.47 -20.75
C ILE A 284 -4.64 -51.68 -21.10
N GLN A 285 -4.71 -50.78 -22.09
CA GLN A 285 -3.57 -49.96 -22.54
C GLN A 285 -3.89 -48.45 -22.48
N TRP A 286 -2.96 -47.65 -21.95
CA TRP A 286 -3.02 -46.18 -21.94
C TRP A 286 -2.63 -45.65 -23.31
N VAL A 287 -3.46 -44.81 -23.93
CA VAL A 287 -3.15 -44.17 -25.22
C VAL A 287 -3.04 -42.65 -25.03
N ALA A 288 -1.82 -42.12 -25.07
CA ALA A 288 -1.57 -40.69 -25.15
C ALA A 288 -1.65 -40.23 -26.62
N ASN A 289 -2.34 -39.11 -26.86
CA ASN A 289 -2.69 -38.66 -28.21
C ASN A 289 -1.51 -37.88 -28.84
N ASP A 290 -0.50 -38.59 -29.33
CA ASP A 290 0.64 -38.00 -30.04
C ASP A 290 0.53 -38.22 -31.55
N ASN A 291 0.34 -37.14 -32.32
CA ASN A 291 0.60 -37.12 -33.76
C ASN A 291 1.61 -36.01 -34.07
N ASN A 292 2.89 -36.40 -34.19
CA ASN A 292 3.96 -35.59 -34.77
C ASN A 292 4.06 -35.87 -36.27
N VAL A 293 3.94 -34.84 -37.11
CA VAL A 293 4.41 -34.86 -38.51
C VAL A 293 5.33 -33.66 -38.74
N GLU A 294 6.50 -33.97 -39.29
CA GLU A 294 7.63 -33.10 -39.61
C GLU A 294 7.25 -31.84 -40.42
N LYS A 295 7.62 -30.66 -39.91
CA LYS A 295 7.85 -29.45 -40.71
C LYS A 295 8.96 -28.60 -40.09
N GLN A 296 10.16 -28.66 -40.67
CA GLN A 296 11.33 -27.92 -40.19
C GLN A 296 11.43 -26.46 -40.67
N ASP A 297 10.40 -25.93 -41.35
CA ASP A 297 10.30 -24.50 -41.74
C ASP A 297 9.13 -23.76 -41.06
N ASP A 298 8.22 -24.49 -40.40
CA ASP A 298 7.11 -23.91 -39.64
C ASP A 298 7.54 -23.48 -38.23
N ASN A 299 8.69 -23.94 -37.71
CA ASN A 299 9.08 -23.69 -36.31
C ASN A 299 9.53 -22.24 -36.05
N LYS A 300 10.07 -21.54 -37.07
CA LYS A 300 10.45 -20.12 -36.95
C LYS A 300 9.24 -19.18 -37.12
N LYS A 301 8.30 -19.55 -37.99
CA LYS A 301 7.02 -18.84 -38.13
C LYS A 301 6.11 -19.10 -36.94
N LYS A 302 6.01 -20.33 -36.44
CA LYS A 302 5.32 -20.63 -35.18
C LYS A 302 5.94 -19.91 -34.01
N ALA A 303 7.26 -19.89 -33.85
CA ALA A 303 7.87 -19.14 -32.75
C ALA A 303 7.58 -17.63 -32.85
N GLN A 304 7.55 -17.07 -34.06
CA GLN A 304 7.25 -15.65 -34.27
C GLN A 304 5.76 -15.33 -34.15
N ASP A 305 4.88 -16.23 -34.60
CA ASP A 305 3.42 -16.13 -34.45
C ASP A 305 3.01 -16.37 -32.98
N GLU A 306 3.67 -17.28 -32.27
CA GLU A 306 3.50 -17.52 -30.82
C GLU A 306 4.03 -16.32 -30.01
N GLU A 307 5.15 -15.71 -30.41
CA GLU A 307 5.70 -14.49 -29.77
C GLU A 307 4.83 -13.26 -30.08
N ASP A 308 4.28 -13.12 -31.30
CA ASP A 308 3.30 -12.08 -31.65
C ASP A 308 1.95 -12.29 -30.95
N GLU A 309 1.48 -13.53 -30.81
CA GLU A 309 0.29 -13.90 -30.01
C GLU A 309 0.51 -13.65 -28.51
N GLU A 310 1.69 -13.97 -27.97
CA GLU A 310 2.07 -13.68 -26.57
C GLU A 310 2.16 -12.17 -26.32
N LEU A 311 2.69 -11.40 -27.28
CA LEU A 311 2.71 -9.94 -27.23
C LEU A 311 1.30 -9.34 -27.27
N ASP A 312 0.40 -9.87 -28.10
CA ASP A 312 -0.98 -9.40 -28.17
C ASP A 312 -1.82 -9.83 -26.95
N LEU A 313 -1.56 -11.01 -26.38
CA LEU A 313 -2.12 -11.41 -25.09
C LEU A 313 -1.63 -10.50 -23.96
N ASN A 314 -0.34 -10.17 -23.91
CA ASN A 314 0.22 -9.26 -22.91
C ASN A 314 -0.37 -7.84 -23.03
N LYS A 315 -0.57 -7.33 -24.26
CA LYS A 315 -1.26 -6.04 -24.48
C LYS A 315 -2.73 -6.11 -24.04
N ALA A 316 -3.42 -7.21 -24.34
CA ALA A 316 -4.81 -7.41 -23.92
C ALA A 316 -4.94 -7.49 -22.39
N LEU A 317 -4.00 -8.18 -21.72
CA LEU A 317 -3.92 -8.25 -20.26
C LEU A 317 -3.65 -6.88 -19.63
N GLN A 318 -2.70 -6.11 -20.17
CA GLN A 318 -2.43 -4.73 -19.71
C GLN A 318 -3.64 -3.82 -19.91
N HIS A 319 -4.34 -3.94 -21.04
CA HIS A 319 -5.55 -3.17 -21.32
C HIS A 319 -6.70 -3.56 -20.38
N ALA A 320 -6.87 -4.85 -20.09
CA ALA A 320 -7.85 -5.34 -19.12
C ALA A 320 -7.54 -4.87 -17.69
N GLY A 321 -6.26 -4.93 -17.28
CA GLY A 321 -5.79 -4.40 -16.00
C GLY A 321 -6.08 -2.90 -15.87
N LYS A 322 -5.69 -2.11 -16.87
CA LYS A 322 -5.98 -0.67 -16.88
C LYS A 322 -7.48 -0.35 -16.83
N HIS A 323 -8.30 -1.09 -17.59
CA HIS A 323 -9.75 -0.93 -17.54
C HIS A 323 -10.32 -1.21 -16.15
N MET A 324 -9.79 -2.22 -15.46
CA MET A 324 -10.16 -2.55 -14.09
C MET A 324 -9.75 -1.43 -13.12
N GLU A 325 -8.54 -0.89 -13.24
CA GLU A 325 -8.07 0.25 -12.45
C GLU A 325 -8.98 1.47 -12.63
N ASP A 326 -9.26 1.86 -13.87
CA ASP A 326 -10.12 3.00 -14.19
C ASP A 326 -11.54 2.80 -13.66
N SER A 327 -12.06 1.57 -13.72
CA SER A 327 -13.38 1.21 -13.18
C SER A 327 -13.45 1.35 -11.66
N ILE A 328 -12.40 0.91 -10.94
CA ILE A 328 -12.33 1.02 -9.48
C ILE A 328 -12.25 2.49 -9.06
N VAL A 329 -11.41 3.30 -9.72
CA VAL A 329 -11.28 4.73 -9.44
C VAL A 329 -12.59 5.48 -9.72
N ALA A 330 -13.25 5.18 -10.83
CA ALA A 330 -14.56 5.75 -11.15
C ALA A 330 -15.61 5.40 -10.10
N SER A 331 -15.60 4.15 -9.61
CA SER A 331 -16.52 3.68 -8.57
C SER A 331 -16.33 4.41 -7.24
N TYR A 332 -15.08 4.59 -6.81
CA TYR A 332 -14.78 5.34 -5.59
C TYR A 332 -15.10 6.82 -5.70
N THR A 333 -14.86 7.42 -6.87
CA THR A 333 -15.27 8.80 -7.15
C THR A 333 -16.79 8.95 -7.09
N ALA A 334 -17.52 8.00 -7.69
CA ALA A 334 -18.98 7.96 -7.63
C ALA A 334 -19.48 7.78 -6.19
N LEU A 335 -18.80 6.98 -5.37
CA LEU A 335 -19.12 6.76 -3.97
C LEU A 335 -18.93 8.05 -3.15
N LEU A 336 -17.82 8.78 -3.36
CA LEU A 336 -17.56 10.06 -2.72
C LEU A 336 -18.62 11.10 -3.08
N LEU A 337 -18.92 11.25 -4.37
CA LEU A 337 -19.99 12.15 -4.84
C LEU A 337 -21.35 11.76 -4.26
N GLY A 338 -21.64 10.46 -4.18
CA GLY A 338 -22.84 9.92 -3.54
C GLY A 338 -22.95 10.31 -2.06
N CYS A 339 -21.87 10.20 -1.29
CA CYS A 339 -21.81 10.66 0.10
C CYS A 339 -22.07 12.17 0.22
N LEU A 340 -21.49 12.99 -0.66
CA LEU A 340 -21.70 14.44 -0.66
C LEU A 340 -23.15 14.80 -1.02
N CYS A 341 -23.75 14.08 -1.96
CA CYS A 341 -25.16 14.24 -2.35
C CYS A 341 -26.12 13.87 -1.22
N GLN A 342 -25.83 12.83 -0.44
CA GLN A 342 -26.62 12.46 0.75
C GLN A 342 -26.55 13.54 1.83
N GLY A 343 -25.41 14.24 1.96
CA GLY A 343 -25.20 15.27 2.96
C GLY A 343 -25.88 16.62 2.65
N SER A 344 -26.15 16.93 1.39
CA SER A 344 -26.79 18.21 1.02
C SER A 344 -27.50 18.16 -0.35
N PRO A 345 -28.76 18.64 -0.45
CA PRO A 345 -29.48 18.69 -1.72
C PRO A 345 -28.86 19.67 -2.73
N LEU A 346 -28.08 20.67 -2.27
CA LEU A 346 -27.35 21.58 -3.18
C LEU A 346 -26.28 20.82 -3.98
N ASN A 347 -25.63 19.83 -3.37
CA ASN A 347 -24.65 18.99 -4.06
C ASN A 347 -25.32 18.14 -5.14
N VAL A 348 -26.55 17.67 -4.91
CA VAL A 348 -27.33 16.95 -5.94
C VAL A 348 -27.55 17.83 -7.16
N THR A 349 -27.93 19.10 -6.98
CA THR A 349 -28.10 20.04 -8.10
C THR A 349 -26.79 20.25 -8.86
N THR A 350 -25.69 20.53 -8.15
CA THR A 350 -24.37 20.75 -8.76
C THR A 350 -23.89 19.52 -9.53
N VAL A 351 -24.04 18.32 -8.98
CA VAL A 351 -23.65 17.07 -9.67
C VAL A 351 -24.54 16.85 -10.90
N ARG A 352 -25.85 17.12 -10.80
CA ARG A 352 -26.78 16.99 -11.94
C ARG A 352 -26.41 17.91 -13.10
N GLU A 353 -26.01 19.15 -12.82
CA GLU A 353 -25.58 20.10 -13.87
C GLU A 353 -24.32 19.65 -14.62
N ASN A 354 -23.44 18.90 -13.95
CA ASN A 354 -22.19 18.40 -14.52
C ASN A 354 -22.32 16.99 -15.13
N LEU A 355 -23.44 16.30 -14.92
CA LEU A 355 -23.71 14.98 -15.49
C LEU A 355 -24.27 15.07 -16.91
N PRO A 356 -23.87 14.17 -17.83
CA PRO A 356 -24.49 14.08 -19.15
C PRO A 356 -26.00 13.87 -19.01
N LYS A 357 -26.80 14.83 -19.53
CA LYS A 357 -28.27 14.82 -19.44
C LYS A 357 -28.82 14.88 -18.00
N GLY A 358 -28.00 15.17 -17.01
CA GLY A 358 -28.38 15.16 -15.60
C GLY A 358 -28.79 13.79 -15.06
N ASP A 359 -28.30 12.71 -15.67
CA ASP A 359 -28.69 11.34 -15.35
C ASP A 359 -27.69 10.68 -14.39
N PHE A 360 -28.16 10.31 -13.20
CA PHE A 360 -27.38 9.62 -12.17
C PHE A 360 -27.22 8.11 -12.44
N SER A 361 -27.91 7.55 -13.44
CA SER A 361 -27.84 6.13 -13.81
C SER A 361 -26.40 5.64 -14.06
N ILE A 362 -25.56 6.50 -14.66
CA ILE A 362 -24.15 6.18 -14.96
C ILE A 362 -23.38 5.87 -13.66
N MET A 363 -23.65 6.64 -12.60
CA MET A 363 -23.01 6.45 -11.30
C MET A 363 -23.57 5.22 -10.59
N THR A 364 -24.90 5.01 -10.61
CA THR A 364 -25.53 3.87 -9.93
C THR A 364 -25.16 2.54 -10.59
N GLU A 365 -25.10 2.47 -11.92
CA GLU A 365 -24.61 1.30 -12.65
C GLU A 365 -23.16 0.97 -12.33
N MET A 366 -22.30 1.99 -12.25
CA MET A 366 -20.89 1.81 -11.87
C MET A 366 -20.78 1.28 -10.43
N LEU A 367 -21.52 1.87 -9.49
CA LEU A 367 -21.53 1.43 -8.09
C LEU A 367 -22.12 0.03 -7.90
N LYS A 368 -23.10 -0.39 -8.71
CA LYS A 368 -23.61 -1.78 -8.72
C LYS A 368 -22.56 -2.77 -9.21
N LYS A 369 -21.86 -2.44 -10.30
CA LYS A 369 -20.73 -3.26 -10.80
C LYS A 369 -19.62 -3.35 -9.76
N PHE A 370 -19.32 -2.23 -9.12
CA PHE A 370 -18.36 -2.16 -8.03
C PHE A 370 -18.79 -3.05 -6.86
N LEU A 371 -20.02 -2.91 -6.36
CA LEU A 371 -20.54 -3.74 -5.27
C LEU A 371 -20.45 -5.24 -5.60
N ASN A 372 -20.77 -5.64 -6.83
CA ASN A 372 -20.63 -7.01 -7.28
C ASN A 372 -19.16 -7.46 -7.35
N PHE A 373 -18.26 -6.59 -7.83
CA PHE A 373 -16.83 -6.85 -7.85
C PHE A 373 -16.29 -7.05 -6.43
N MET A 374 -16.68 -6.20 -5.48
CA MET A 374 -16.28 -6.31 -4.08
C MET A 374 -16.84 -7.55 -3.39
N ASN A 375 -18.03 -8.00 -3.78
CA ASN A 375 -18.58 -9.28 -3.33
C ASN A 375 -17.76 -10.46 -3.88
N LEU A 376 -17.22 -10.34 -5.09
CA LEU A 376 -16.39 -11.37 -5.73
C LEU A 376 -15.00 -11.46 -5.09
N THR A 377 -14.39 -10.32 -4.76
CA THR A 377 -13.08 -10.28 -4.12
C THR A 377 -13.13 -10.46 -2.60
N CYS A 378 -14.33 -10.62 -2.02
CA CYS A 378 -14.57 -10.69 -0.58
C CYS A 378 -14.01 -9.46 0.18
N ASP A 379 -13.95 -8.33 -0.51
CA ASP A 379 -13.25 -7.13 -0.05
C ASP A 379 -14.17 -6.15 0.70
N VAL A 380 -15.50 -6.18 0.49
CA VAL A 380 -16.45 -5.33 1.23
C VAL A 380 -17.27 -6.16 2.22
N GLY A 381 -17.16 -5.82 3.51
CA GLY A 381 -17.98 -6.38 4.58
C GLY A 381 -19.47 -5.96 4.51
N THR A 382 -20.33 -6.64 5.25
CA THR A 382 -21.81 -6.49 5.11
C THR A 382 -22.32 -5.07 5.38
N THR A 383 -21.65 -4.33 6.26
CA THR A 383 -21.98 -2.93 6.57
C THR A 383 -21.54 -1.97 5.46
N GLY A 384 -20.37 -2.22 4.86
CA GLY A 384 -19.90 -1.49 3.69
C GLY A 384 -20.80 -1.73 2.48
N GLN A 385 -21.20 -2.98 2.26
CA GLN A 385 -22.15 -3.35 1.20
C GLN A 385 -23.47 -2.59 1.41
N LYS A 386 -24.01 -2.62 2.62
CA LYS A 386 -25.23 -1.87 2.97
C LYS A 386 -25.06 -0.36 2.79
N SER A 387 -23.90 0.21 3.10
CA SER A 387 -23.64 1.64 2.91
C SER A 387 -23.59 2.01 1.42
N ILE A 388 -22.89 1.20 0.62
CA ILE A 388 -22.83 1.36 -0.84
C ILE A 388 -24.24 1.19 -1.44
N SER A 389 -24.99 0.17 -1.03
CA SER A 389 -26.39 -0.03 -1.45
C SER A 389 -27.27 1.17 -1.09
N ARG A 390 -27.16 1.72 0.13
CA ARG A 390 -27.91 2.94 0.51
C ARG A 390 -27.56 4.15 -0.36
N ILE A 391 -26.30 4.28 -0.77
CA ILE A 391 -25.87 5.36 -1.67
C ILE A 391 -26.43 5.13 -3.07
N ILE A 392 -26.40 3.89 -3.57
CA ILE A 392 -27.04 3.51 -4.84
C ILE A 392 -28.52 3.86 -4.79
N ASP A 393 -29.25 3.39 -3.77
CA ASP A 393 -30.67 3.64 -3.60
C ASP A 393 -30.95 5.16 -3.58
N TYR A 394 -30.17 5.95 -2.84
CA TYR A 394 -30.35 7.41 -2.80
C TYR A 394 -30.14 8.06 -4.18
N LEU A 395 -29.09 7.67 -4.91
CA LEU A 395 -28.79 8.22 -6.23
C LEU A 395 -29.81 7.80 -7.29
N GLU A 396 -30.46 6.64 -7.14
CA GLU A 396 -31.58 6.24 -8.00
C GLU A 396 -32.83 7.10 -7.84
N HIS A 397 -32.95 7.79 -6.70
CA HIS A 397 -34.06 8.71 -6.40
C HIS A 397 -33.71 10.19 -6.65
N CYS A 398 -32.48 10.48 -7.13
CA CYS A 398 -32.05 11.80 -7.57
C CYS A 398 -32.37 11.96 -9.06
#